data_AF-A0A7X7BHI8-F1
#
_entry.id   AF-A0A7X7BHI8-F1
#
_cell.length_a   1.000
_cell.length_b   1.000
_cell.length_c   1.000
_cell.angle_alpha   90.00
_cell.angle_beta   90.00
_cell.angle_gamma   90.00
#
_symmetry.space_group_name_H-M   'P 1'
#
loop_
_entity.id
_entity.type
_entity.pdbx_description
1 polymer ?
#
loop_
_entity_poly.entity_id
_entity_poly.type
_entity_poly.pdbx_seq_one_letter_code
_entity_poly.pdbx_strand_id
1 'polypeptide(L)'
;EAELPEVKAFRSLTGRGISGKIAGQEWHVGSNRLLVENTAAENVSALAAWTAEHEGKGQTVIYALRGSEPMAALAIADVIKESSAAAIRALRDAGREVVMLTGDRDLTAAAIAKEAGVSSFRASLLPEDKEKIIRELQGQGKRVMMVGDGINDAPALARADVGVAIGAGTDIAMDTADIVLMHSDLMDVVTTIELSHATLRNIKQNLFWAFIYNIIGIPLAAGVLYPAFRLRLNPMFAAAAMSFSSLFVVGNSQRLRNFEPRHQAGSAEAALPGEAAGEAEELVVRVQTLTLAAGSGRKTAAAAAGGQADEHTMAGSDQPEDKGENSMDTKKLIMKIEGMSCNHCKNAVEKGLKLLEGVEDVVVDLDAKVATVLAETSVDEAALAAAVEELGYEFIGME
;
A
#
# COMPACT_ATOMS: atom_id res chain seq x y z
N GLU A 1 24.14 8.74 -14.26
CA GLU A 1 22.86 8.28 -14.83
C GLU A 1 22.87 8.49 -16.34
N ALA A 2 22.21 7.62 -17.11
CA ALA A 2 22.01 7.84 -18.54
C ALA A 2 20.77 8.72 -18.75
N GLU A 3 20.86 9.76 -19.59
CA GLU A 3 19.68 10.54 -19.99
C GLU A 3 18.71 9.63 -20.75
N LEU A 4 17.46 9.57 -20.27
CA LEU A 4 16.39 8.83 -20.93
C LEU A 4 15.94 9.57 -22.21
N PRO A 5 15.71 8.87 -23.33
CA PRO A 5 15.32 9.49 -24.57
C PRO A 5 13.87 10.01 -24.53
N GLU A 6 13.61 11.12 -25.24
CA GLU A 6 12.29 11.73 -25.33
C GLU A 6 11.26 10.79 -25.99
N VAL A 7 10.09 10.64 -25.38
CA VAL A 7 8.96 9.86 -25.89
C VAL A 7 7.93 10.79 -26.51
N LYS A 8 7.62 10.60 -27.80
CA LYS A 8 6.58 11.34 -28.54
C LYS A 8 5.35 10.47 -28.77
N ALA A 9 4.18 11.08 -28.91
CA ALA A 9 2.92 10.39 -29.19
C ALA A 9 2.61 9.22 -28.23
N PHE A 10 2.84 9.43 -26.93
CA PHE A 10 2.52 8.45 -25.89
C PHE A 10 1.03 8.11 -25.87
N ARG A 11 0.69 6.82 -25.76
CA ARG A 11 -0.68 6.34 -25.59
C ARG A 11 -0.70 5.22 -24.55
N SER A 12 -1.67 5.32 -23.63
CA SER A 12 -2.02 4.22 -22.73
C SER A 12 -3.03 3.30 -23.41
N LEU A 13 -2.72 2.00 -23.46
CA LEU A 13 -3.57 0.96 -24.03
C LEU A 13 -4.15 0.14 -22.88
N THR A 14 -5.29 0.56 -22.34
CA THR A 14 -5.93 -0.03 -21.16
C THR A 14 -6.02 -1.57 -21.26
N GLY A 15 -5.47 -2.26 -20.26
CA GLY A 15 -5.43 -3.72 -20.18
C GLY A 15 -4.44 -4.42 -21.12
N ARG A 16 -3.64 -3.67 -21.89
CA ARG A 16 -2.64 -4.21 -22.83
C ARG A 16 -1.24 -3.67 -22.54
N GLY A 17 -1.09 -2.39 -22.27
CA GLY A 17 0.21 -1.76 -22.00
C GLY A 17 0.25 -0.31 -22.44
N ILE A 18 1.40 0.13 -22.95
CA ILE A 18 1.67 1.48 -23.42
C ILE A 18 2.33 1.46 -24.80
N SER A 19 2.20 2.54 -25.56
CA SER A 19 2.90 2.74 -26.83
C SER A 19 3.40 4.17 -26.97
N GLY A 20 4.46 4.37 -27.75
CA GLY A 20 4.99 5.70 -28.04
C GLY A 20 6.07 5.64 -29.11
N LYS A 21 6.59 6.81 -29.50
CA LYS A 21 7.68 6.94 -30.48
C LYS A 21 8.95 7.45 -29.82
N ILE A 22 10.03 6.70 -29.97
CA ILE A 22 11.37 7.06 -29.48
C ILE A 22 12.29 7.12 -30.69
N ALA A 23 12.98 8.25 -30.89
CA ALA A 23 13.83 8.49 -32.06
C ALA A 23 13.14 8.19 -33.41
N GLY A 24 11.82 8.45 -33.50
CA GLY A 24 11.01 8.21 -34.70
C GLY A 24 10.56 6.76 -34.91
N GLN A 25 11.00 5.82 -34.06
CA GLN A 25 10.58 4.42 -34.09
C GLN A 25 9.40 4.19 -33.15
N GLU A 26 8.43 3.39 -33.58
CA GLU A 26 7.29 3.01 -32.76
C GLU A 26 7.69 1.92 -31.77
N TRP A 27 7.30 2.09 -30.51
CA TRP A 27 7.56 1.16 -29.42
C TRP A 27 6.25 0.79 -28.74
N HIS A 28 6.13 -0.48 -28.38
CA HIS A 28 5.04 -0.99 -27.56
C HIS A 28 5.62 -1.74 -26.36
N VAL A 29 5.09 -1.49 -25.17
CA VAL A 29 5.46 -2.23 -23.96
C VAL A 29 4.20 -2.72 -23.28
N GLY A 30 4.07 -4.04 -23.07
CA GLY A 30 2.84 -4.57 -22.51
C GLY A 30 2.77 -6.07 -22.29
N SER A 31 1.56 -6.55 -22.02
CA SER A 31 1.27 -7.94 -21.68
C SER A 31 1.38 -8.88 -22.88
N ASN A 32 1.22 -10.19 -22.62
CA ASN A 32 1.18 -11.21 -23.68
C ASN A 32 0.12 -10.92 -24.76
N ARG A 33 -0.98 -10.26 -24.39
CA ARG A 33 -2.01 -9.85 -25.34
C ARG A 33 -1.47 -8.83 -26.36
N LEU A 34 -0.67 -7.87 -25.89
CA LEU A 34 -0.03 -6.89 -26.74
C LEU A 34 0.99 -7.54 -27.69
N LEU A 35 1.73 -8.55 -27.21
CA LEU A 35 2.66 -9.33 -28.04
C LEU A 35 1.91 -10.00 -29.20
N VAL A 36 0.87 -10.79 -28.90
CA VAL A 36 0.10 -11.55 -29.89
C VAL A 36 -0.57 -10.66 -30.94
N GLU A 37 -1.05 -9.47 -30.55
CA GLU A 37 -1.73 -8.55 -31.46
C GLU A 37 -0.76 -7.83 -32.42
N ASN A 38 0.52 -7.65 -32.03
CA ASN A 38 1.47 -6.81 -32.77
C ASN A 38 2.65 -7.57 -33.37
N THR A 39 2.81 -8.88 -33.15
CA THR A 39 3.91 -9.68 -33.72
C THR A 39 3.46 -10.94 -34.46
N ALA A 40 4.36 -11.53 -35.24
CA ALA A 40 4.12 -12.78 -35.96
C ALA A 40 4.02 -13.98 -34.99
N ALA A 41 3.20 -14.97 -35.32
CA ALA A 41 2.97 -16.16 -34.48
C ALA A 41 4.26 -16.94 -34.14
N GLU A 42 5.26 -16.91 -35.03
CA GLU A 42 6.57 -17.52 -34.82
C GLU A 42 7.32 -16.91 -33.63
N ASN A 43 7.28 -15.59 -33.49
CA ASN A 43 7.92 -14.87 -32.39
C ASN A 43 7.20 -15.11 -31.05
N VAL A 44 5.86 -15.21 -31.09
CA VAL A 44 5.05 -15.57 -29.91
C VAL A 44 5.45 -16.96 -29.42
N SER A 45 5.54 -17.93 -30.34
CA SER A 45 5.89 -19.32 -30.03
C SER A 45 7.31 -19.43 -29.44
N ALA A 46 8.26 -18.65 -29.94
CA ALA A 46 9.63 -18.64 -29.43
C ALA A 46 9.73 -18.16 -27.97
N LEU A 47 8.86 -17.24 -27.55
CA LEU A 47 8.84 -16.70 -26.19
C LEU A 47 7.93 -17.50 -25.25
N ALA A 48 6.97 -18.26 -25.78
CA ALA A 48 5.94 -18.95 -24.99
C ALA A 48 6.49 -19.84 -23.87
N ALA A 49 7.58 -20.57 -24.11
CA ALA A 49 8.18 -21.43 -23.09
C ALA A 49 8.79 -20.62 -21.93
N TRP A 50 9.51 -19.53 -22.26
CA TRP A 50 10.12 -18.65 -21.25
C TRP A 50 9.04 -17.92 -20.44
N THR A 51 7.99 -17.45 -21.11
CA THR A 51 6.84 -16.81 -20.48
C THR A 51 6.14 -17.76 -19.52
N ALA A 52 5.81 -18.98 -19.95
CA ALA A 52 5.17 -19.96 -19.10
C ALA A 52 6.03 -20.33 -17.88
N GLU A 53 7.35 -20.39 -18.05
CA GLU A 53 8.27 -20.63 -16.93
C GLU A 53 8.23 -19.50 -15.89
N HIS A 54 8.27 -18.23 -16.32
CA HIS A 54 8.33 -17.08 -15.42
C HIS A 54 6.97 -16.75 -14.81
N GLU A 55 5.89 -16.86 -15.58
CA GLU A 55 4.52 -16.81 -15.04
C GLU A 55 4.26 -17.95 -14.05
N GLY A 56 4.82 -19.14 -14.30
CA GLY A 56 4.78 -20.27 -13.36
C GLY A 56 5.52 -20.02 -12.03
N LYS A 57 6.45 -19.06 -12.01
CA LYS A 57 7.12 -18.57 -10.79
C LYS A 57 6.37 -17.40 -10.14
N GLY A 58 5.18 -17.05 -10.63
CA GLY A 58 4.37 -15.93 -10.13
C GLY A 58 4.83 -14.56 -10.63
N GLN A 59 5.69 -14.50 -11.66
CA GLN A 59 6.22 -13.25 -12.20
C GLN A 59 5.31 -12.71 -13.30
N THR A 60 5.11 -11.40 -13.33
CA THR A 60 4.42 -10.71 -14.42
C THR A 60 5.38 -10.50 -15.57
N VAL A 61 5.09 -11.11 -16.72
CA VAL A 61 5.92 -10.95 -17.93
C VAL A 61 5.36 -9.83 -18.81
N ILE A 62 6.22 -8.86 -19.15
CA ILE A 62 5.95 -7.81 -20.11
C ILE A 62 6.95 -7.88 -21.27
N TYR A 63 6.53 -7.42 -22.45
CA TYR A 63 7.35 -7.43 -23.66
C TYR A 63 7.57 -6.01 -24.14
N ALA A 64 8.77 -5.72 -24.62
CA ALA A 64 9.08 -4.50 -25.35
C ALA A 64 9.25 -4.85 -26.85
N LEU A 65 8.42 -4.24 -27.68
CA LEU A 65 8.46 -4.37 -29.12
C LEU A 65 8.86 -3.05 -29.76
N ARG A 66 9.62 -3.15 -30.84
CA ARG A 66 9.90 -2.05 -31.76
C ARG A 66 9.14 -2.33 -33.05
N GLY A 67 8.07 -1.57 -33.29
CA GLY A 67 7.04 -1.92 -34.27
C GLY A 67 6.47 -3.30 -33.95
N SER A 68 6.64 -4.26 -34.86
CA SER A 68 6.20 -5.65 -34.69
C SER A 68 7.29 -6.62 -34.23
N GLU A 69 8.52 -6.15 -34.04
CA GLU A 69 9.66 -6.97 -33.64
C GLU A 69 9.82 -6.96 -32.11
N PRO A 70 9.75 -8.11 -31.41
CA PRO A 70 10.01 -8.17 -29.98
C PRO A 70 11.50 -8.03 -29.70
N MET A 71 11.86 -6.99 -28.96
CA MET A 71 13.25 -6.67 -28.62
C MET A 71 13.66 -7.25 -27.27
N ALA A 72 12.74 -7.30 -26.32
CA ALA A 72 12.97 -7.84 -24.98
C ALA A 72 11.69 -8.40 -24.37
N ALA A 73 11.86 -9.41 -23.51
CA ALA A 73 10.88 -9.80 -22.50
C ALA A 73 11.46 -9.46 -21.12
N LEU A 74 10.64 -8.94 -20.22
CA LEU A 74 10.99 -8.60 -18.85
C LEU A 74 10.03 -9.34 -17.92
N ALA A 75 10.58 -10.09 -16.97
CA ALA A 75 9.81 -10.64 -15.87
C ALA A 75 9.92 -9.72 -14.66
N ILE A 76 8.79 -9.28 -14.13
CA ILE A 76 8.66 -8.42 -12.95
C ILE A 76 8.05 -9.29 -11.86
N ALA A 77 8.68 -9.31 -10.70
CA ALA A 77 8.17 -10.04 -9.54
C ALA A 77 8.06 -9.07 -8.38
N ASP A 78 7.02 -9.25 -7.56
CA ASP A 78 7.00 -8.63 -6.25
C ASP A 78 7.91 -9.45 -5.34
N VAL A 79 8.93 -8.81 -4.76
CA VAL A 79 9.96 -9.51 -3.99
C VAL A 79 9.50 -9.60 -2.54
N ILE A 80 9.43 -10.82 -2.02
CA ILE A 80 9.16 -11.02 -0.60
C ILE A 80 10.33 -10.42 0.19
N LYS A 81 10.02 -9.55 1.16
CA LYS A 81 11.03 -8.98 2.06
C LYS A 81 11.78 -10.10 2.77
N GLU A 82 13.10 -10.00 2.86
CA GLU A 82 13.96 -11.04 3.45
C GLU A 82 13.55 -11.41 4.88
N SER A 83 13.05 -10.42 5.64
CA SER A 83 12.57 -10.61 7.00
C SER A 83 11.26 -11.39 7.11
N SER A 84 10.50 -11.52 6.02
CA SER A 84 9.17 -12.15 6.04
C SER A 84 9.24 -13.60 6.48
N ALA A 85 10.13 -14.40 5.88
CA ALA A 85 10.28 -15.80 6.24
C ALA A 85 10.78 -15.97 7.69
N ALA A 86 11.60 -15.03 8.20
CA ALA A 86 12.03 -15.02 9.59
C ALA A 86 10.85 -14.70 10.54
N ALA A 87 10.04 -13.70 10.24
CA ALA A 87 8.88 -13.31 11.02
C ALA A 87 7.82 -14.42 11.09
N ILE A 88 7.48 -15.04 9.95
CA ILE A 88 6.53 -16.16 9.89
C ILE A 88 7.02 -17.35 10.74
N ARG A 89 8.33 -17.66 10.67
CA ARG A 89 8.93 -18.70 11.52
C ARG A 89 8.82 -18.35 13.00
N ALA A 90 9.20 -17.13 13.41
CA ALA A 90 9.12 -16.70 14.80
C ALA A 90 7.68 -16.74 15.35
N LEU A 91 6.68 -16.33 14.55
CA LEU A 91 5.27 -16.42 14.92
C LEU A 91 4.82 -17.86 15.11
N ARG A 92 5.21 -18.76 14.20
CA ARG A 92 4.89 -20.19 14.29
C ARG A 92 5.55 -20.85 15.50
N ASP A 93 6.81 -20.53 15.77
CA ASP A 93 7.56 -21.05 16.92
C ASP A 93 6.97 -20.53 18.24
N ALA A 94 6.34 -19.35 18.23
CA ALA A 94 5.53 -18.83 19.32
C ALA A 94 4.12 -19.48 19.41
N GLY A 95 3.84 -20.51 18.61
CA GLY A 95 2.58 -21.25 18.61
C GLY A 95 1.41 -20.50 17.95
N ARG A 96 1.69 -19.55 17.05
CA ARG A 96 0.66 -18.81 16.31
C ARG A 96 0.41 -19.47 14.95
N GLU A 97 -0.86 -19.57 14.59
CA GLU A 97 -1.27 -19.93 13.24
C GLU A 97 -1.21 -18.68 12.36
N VAL A 98 -0.52 -18.78 11.22
CA VAL A 98 -0.40 -17.68 10.27
C VAL A 98 -1.14 -18.05 8.98
N VAL A 99 -2.03 -17.16 8.54
CA VAL A 99 -2.84 -17.30 7.33
C VAL A 99 -2.60 -16.09 6.44
N MET A 100 -2.22 -16.30 5.19
CA MET A 100 -2.03 -15.23 4.21
C MET A 100 -3.32 -14.94 3.45
N LEU A 101 -3.72 -13.68 3.35
CA LEU A 101 -4.90 -13.23 2.60
C LEU A 101 -4.45 -12.31 1.46
N THR A 102 -4.70 -12.68 0.21
CA THR A 102 -4.30 -11.88 -0.97
C THR A 102 -5.39 -11.78 -2.03
N GLY A 103 -5.37 -10.68 -2.78
CA GLY A 103 -6.18 -10.49 -3.99
C GLY A 103 -5.56 -11.12 -5.24
N ASP A 104 -4.30 -11.58 -5.16
CA ASP A 104 -3.61 -12.21 -6.27
C ASP A 104 -4.20 -13.57 -6.63
N ARG A 105 -3.92 -14.00 -7.86
CA ARG A 105 -4.33 -15.33 -8.36
C ARG A 105 -3.69 -16.44 -7.53
N ASP A 106 -4.39 -17.58 -7.44
CA ASP A 106 -3.96 -18.75 -6.66
C ASP A 106 -2.54 -19.23 -6.95
N LEU A 107 -2.11 -19.24 -8.23
CA LEU A 107 -0.76 -19.69 -8.59
C LEU A 107 0.34 -18.80 -7.99
N THR A 108 0.16 -17.48 -8.08
CA THR A 108 1.10 -16.49 -7.52
C THR A 108 1.08 -16.55 -6.00
N ALA A 109 -0.11 -16.58 -5.40
CA ALA A 109 -0.28 -16.70 -3.96
C ALA A 109 0.37 -17.98 -3.39
N ALA A 110 0.22 -19.12 -4.08
CA ALA A 110 0.83 -20.37 -3.65
C ALA A 110 2.38 -20.32 -3.69
N ALA A 111 2.95 -19.67 -4.71
CA ALA A 111 4.39 -19.46 -4.81
C ALA A 111 4.91 -18.60 -3.65
N ILE A 112 4.26 -17.47 -3.40
CA ILE A 112 4.62 -16.54 -2.32
C ILE A 112 4.47 -17.21 -0.95
N ALA A 113 3.36 -17.90 -0.70
CA ALA A 113 3.12 -18.62 0.55
C ALA A 113 4.22 -19.65 0.82
N LYS A 114 4.64 -20.39 -0.21
CA LYS A 114 5.70 -21.39 -0.09
C LYS A 114 7.04 -20.76 0.24
N GLU A 115 7.40 -19.66 -0.41
CA GLU A 115 8.65 -18.94 -0.19
C GLU A 115 8.70 -18.28 1.19
N ALA A 116 7.60 -17.65 1.63
CA ALA A 116 7.46 -17.09 2.98
C ALA A 116 7.34 -18.15 4.10
N GLY A 117 7.09 -19.42 3.75
CA GLY A 117 6.93 -20.51 4.70
C GLY A 117 5.57 -20.54 5.41
N VAL A 118 4.53 -19.99 4.77
CA VAL A 118 3.15 -19.95 5.24
C VAL A 118 2.42 -21.22 4.81
N SER A 119 1.79 -21.93 5.76
CA SER A 119 1.10 -23.20 5.50
C SER A 119 -0.35 -23.05 5.02
N SER A 120 -0.97 -21.88 5.20
CA SER A 120 -2.37 -21.63 4.88
C SER A 120 -2.52 -20.27 4.20
N PHE A 121 -3.16 -20.23 3.03
CA PHE A 121 -3.44 -18.99 2.32
C PHE A 121 -4.83 -18.99 1.69
N ARG A 122 -5.35 -17.80 1.41
CA ARG A 122 -6.58 -17.55 0.66
C ARG A 122 -6.26 -16.49 -0.41
N ALA A 123 -6.55 -16.82 -1.66
CA ALA A 123 -6.19 -16.02 -2.82
C ALA A 123 -7.45 -15.53 -3.56
N SER A 124 -7.26 -14.66 -4.56
CA SER A 124 -8.32 -14.10 -5.40
C SER A 124 -9.43 -13.40 -4.60
N LEU A 125 -9.07 -12.76 -3.47
CA LEU A 125 -10.02 -12.14 -2.55
C LEU A 125 -10.33 -10.70 -2.91
N LEU A 126 -11.60 -10.31 -2.75
CA LEU A 126 -12.00 -8.91 -2.67
C LEU A 126 -11.83 -8.37 -1.24
N PRO A 127 -11.77 -7.03 -1.04
CA PRO A 127 -11.69 -6.43 0.30
C PRO A 127 -12.74 -6.97 1.28
N GLU A 128 -13.98 -7.16 0.84
CA GLU A 128 -15.09 -7.67 1.66
C GLU A 128 -14.90 -9.14 2.04
N ASP A 129 -14.20 -9.92 1.21
CA ASP A 129 -13.96 -11.32 1.49
C ASP A 129 -12.89 -11.50 2.58
N LYS A 130 -11.90 -10.60 2.64
CA LYS A 130 -10.93 -10.57 3.74
C LYS A 130 -11.63 -10.38 5.09
N GLU A 131 -12.59 -9.45 5.16
CA GLU A 131 -13.41 -9.22 6.36
C GLU A 131 -14.23 -10.45 6.76
N LYS A 132 -14.89 -11.11 5.80
CA LYS A 132 -15.67 -12.32 6.05
C LYS A 132 -14.81 -13.46 6.62
N ILE A 133 -13.59 -13.64 6.10
CA ILE A 133 -12.66 -14.66 6.57
C ILE A 133 -12.25 -14.39 8.01
N ILE A 134 -11.97 -13.14 8.37
CA ILE A 134 -11.67 -12.75 9.76
C ILE A 134 -12.85 -13.09 10.67
N ARG A 135 -14.07 -12.74 10.23
CA ARG A 135 -15.31 -13.05 10.98
C ARG A 135 -15.51 -14.57 11.15
N GLU A 136 -15.21 -15.36 10.13
CA GLU A 136 -15.26 -16.82 10.20
C GLU A 136 -14.28 -17.37 11.24
N LEU A 137 -13.03 -16.90 11.23
CA LEU A 137 -12.00 -17.30 12.19
C LEU A 137 -12.37 -16.89 13.63
N GLN A 138 -12.93 -15.70 13.82
CA GLN A 138 -13.45 -15.24 15.11
C GLN A 138 -14.65 -16.10 15.56
N GLY A 139 -15.53 -16.50 14.64
CA GLY A 139 -16.65 -17.41 14.89
C GLY A 139 -16.21 -18.81 15.35
N GLN A 140 -15.00 -19.24 15.00
CA GLN A 140 -14.36 -20.46 15.51
C GLN A 140 -13.73 -20.28 16.91
N GLY A 141 -13.87 -19.11 17.52
CA GLY A 141 -13.31 -18.77 18.84
C GLY A 141 -11.83 -18.38 18.80
N LYS A 142 -11.24 -18.16 17.61
CA LYS A 142 -9.87 -17.65 17.50
C LYS A 142 -9.85 -16.14 17.77
N ARG A 143 -8.74 -15.64 18.31
CA ARG A 143 -8.44 -14.21 18.33
C ARG A 143 -7.55 -13.88 17.14
N VAL A 144 -7.94 -12.90 16.35
CA VAL A 144 -7.32 -12.61 15.05
C VAL A 144 -6.59 -11.28 15.12
N MET A 145 -5.30 -11.31 14.79
CA MET A 145 -4.52 -10.11 14.48
C MET A 145 -4.42 -10.02 12.95
N MET A 146 -4.92 -8.93 12.38
CA MET A 146 -4.79 -8.65 10.94
C MET A 146 -3.62 -7.70 10.72
N VAL A 147 -2.80 -7.98 9.71
CA VAL A 147 -1.64 -7.17 9.35
C VAL A 147 -1.74 -6.81 7.88
N GLY A 148 -1.66 -5.51 7.54
CA GLY A 148 -1.82 -5.04 6.16
C GLY A 148 -1.26 -3.63 5.92
N ASP A 149 -1.31 -3.16 4.68
CA ASP A 149 -0.83 -1.83 4.23
C ASP A 149 -1.96 -0.78 4.11
N GLY A 150 -3.20 -1.26 4.12
CA GLY A 150 -4.37 -0.58 4.69
C GLY A 150 -5.20 0.34 3.81
N ILE A 151 -4.96 0.46 2.49
CA ILE A 151 -6.02 0.95 1.58
C ILE A 151 -7.06 -0.16 1.38
N ASN A 152 -6.61 -1.30 0.86
CA ASN A 152 -7.48 -2.44 0.52
C ASN A 152 -7.84 -3.29 1.75
N ASP A 153 -7.10 -3.11 2.85
CA ASP A 153 -7.22 -3.93 4.05
C ASP A 153 -7.95 -3.23 5.20
N ALA A 154 -8.33 -1.95 5.06
CA ALA A 154 -9.00 -1.20 6.13
C ALA A 154 -10.24 -1.93 6.71
N PRO A 155 -11.19 -2.47 5.91
CA PRO A 155 -12.33 -3.20 6.46
C PRO A 155 -11.92 -4.45 7.25
N ALA A 156 -10.84 -5.11 6.84
CA ALA A 156 -10.31 -6.29 7.49
C ALA A 156 -9.56 -5.93 8.79
N LEU A 157 -8.77 -4.85 8.78
CA LEU A 157 -8.08 -4.30 9.95
C LEU A 157 -9.08 -3.92 11.04
N ALA A 158 -10.16 -3.21 10.69
CA ALA A 158 -11.22 -2.81 11.61
C ALA A 158 -11.99 -4.00 12.22
N ARG A 159 -12.04 -5.14 11.53
CA ARG A 159 -12.78 -6.33 11.98
C ARG A 159 -11.97 -7.21 12.92
N ALA A 160 -10.65 -7.19 12.80
CA ALA A 160 -9.76 -8.00 13.61
C ALA A 160 -9.88 -7.64 15.10
N ASP A 161 -9.45 -8.56 15.97
CA ASP A 161 -9.33 -8.25 17.41
C ASP A 161 -8.19 -7.25 17.66
N VAL A 162 -7.18 -7.27 16.79
CA VAL A 162 -6.10 -6.28 16.71
C VAL A 162 -5.75 -6.04 15.24
N GLY A 163 -5.97 -4.83 14.73
CA GLY A 163 -5.51 -4.39 13.42
C GLY A 163 -4.10 -3.78 13.49
N VAL A 164 -3.20 -4.22 12.63
CA VAL A 164 -1.82 -3.72 12.53
C VAL A 164 -1.55 -3.21 11.12
N ALA A 165 -1.24 -1.92 10.98
CA ALA A 165 -0.78 -1.34 9.72
C ALA A 165 0.76 -1.38 9.64
N ILE A 166 1.32 -1.68 8.46
CA ILE A 166 2.78 -1.69 8.22
C ILE A 166 3.19 -0.54 7.32
N GLY A 167 4.30 0.11 7.70
CA GLY A 167 4.93 1.20 6.96
C GLY A 167 4.14 2.50 7.12
N ALA A 168 4.64 3.55 6.47
CA ALA A 168 3.87 4.78 6.26
C ALA A 168 2.74 4.50 5.25
N GLY A 169 1.78 3.65 5.62
CA GLY A 169 0.58 3.39 4.85
C GLY A 169 -0.19 4.69 4.64
N THR A 170 -1.09 4.70 3.65
CA THR A 170 -2.00 5.82 3.42
C THR A 170 -2.77 6.18 4.69
N ASP A 171 -3.15 7.45 4.85
CA ASP A 171 -3.86 7.96 6.04
C ASP A 171 -5.06 7.09 6.50
N ILE A 172 -5.75 6.44 5.55
CA ILE A 172 -6.89 5.53 5.82
C ILE A 172 -6.47 4.30 6.65
N ALA A 173 -5.30 3.74 6.38
CA ALA A 173 -4.74 2.59 7.09
C ALA A 173 -4.42 2.93 8.56
N MET A 174 -3.83 4.11 8.77
CA MET A 174 -3.41 4.60 10.08
C MET A 174 -4.61 4.89 10.99
N ASP A 175 -5.70 5.43 10.44
CA ASP A 175 -6.91 5.72 11.20
C ASP A 175 -7.70 4.45 11.58
N THR A 176 -7.50 3.35 10.86
CA THR A 176 -8.28 2.12 11.03
C THR A 176 -7.58 1.07 11.91
N ALA A 177 -6.25 1.11 12.01
CA ALA A 177 -5.46 0.14 12.76
C ALA A 177 -5.30 0.51 14.24
N ASP A 178 -5.25 -0.49 15.12
CA ASP A 178 -4.94 -0.31 16.54
C ASP A 178 -3.45 -0.03 16.77
N ILE A 179 -2.60 -0.53 15.87
CA ILE A 179 -1.14 -0.42 15.93
C ILE A 179 -0.62 -0.03 14.54
N VAL A 180 0.22 1.00 14.48
CA VAL A 180 0.90 1.41 13.25
C VAL A 180 2.39 1.16 13.42
N LEU A 181 2.96 0.31 12.55
CA LEU A 181 4.39 0.02 12.51
C LEU A 181 5.06 1.01 11.58
N MET A 182 5.99 1.81 12.13
CA MET A 182 6.67 2.86 11.38
C MET A 182 7.60 2.28 10.29
N HIS A 183 8.22 1.14 10.57
CA HIS A 183 9.09 0.47 9.61
C HIS A 183 8.31 -0.54 8.77
N SER A 184 8.83 -0.77 7.59
CA SER A 184 8.35 -1.75 6.62
C SER A 184 8.73 -3.21 6.96
N ASP A 185 9.16 -3.51 8.19
CA ASP A 185 9.67 -4.82 8.61
C ASP A 185 8.62 -5.66 9.34
N LEU A 186 8.36 -6.88 8.85
CA LEU A 186 7.45 -7.84 9.49
C LEU A 186 7.95 -8.34 10.86
N MET A 187 9.24 -8.21 11.17
CA MET A 187 9.75 -8.51 12.51
C MET A 187 9.18 -7.59 13.58
N ASP A 188 8.75 -6.37 13.23
CA ASP A 188 8.14 -5.45 14.18
C ASP A 188 6.78 -5.96 14.69
N VAL A 189 6.09 -6.80 13.91
CA VAL A 189 4.89 -7.52 14.38
C VAL A 189 5.25 -8.50 15.50
N VAL A 190 6.35 -9.24 15.34
CA VAL A 190 6.86 -10.17 16.36
C VAL A 190 7.23 -9.40 17.63
N THR A 191 8.02 -8.33 17.47
CA THR A 191 8.43 -7.45 18.57
C THR A 191 7.23 -6.87 19.32
N THR A 192 6.19 -6.45 18.60
CA THR A 192 4.94 -5.93 19.18
C THR A 192 4.26 -6.98 20.07
N ILE A 193 4.16 -8.22 19.60
CA ILE A 193 3.59 -9.32 20.38
C ILE A 193 4.44 -9.65 21.62
N GLU A 194 5.77 -9.66 21.48
CA GLU A 194 6.68 -9.89 22.61
C GLU A 194 6.58 -8.79 23.67
N LEU A 195 6.53 -7.52 23.24
CA LEU A 195 6.35 -6.36 24.10
C LEU A 195 5.01 -6.40 24.83
N SER A 196 3.93 -6.79 24.15
CA SER A 196 2.61 -6.97 24.77
C SER A 196 2.65 -8.01 25.91
N HIS A 197 3.28 -9.16 25.68
CA HIS A 197 3.44 -10.16 26.74
C HIS A 197 4.36 -9.70 27.88
N ALA A 198 5.42 -8.95 27.59
CA ALA A 198 6.29 -8.37 28.62
C ALA A 198 5.52 -7.36 29.49
N THR A 199 4.72 -6.51 28.86
CA THR A 199 3.85 -5.52 29.52
C THR A 199 2.83 -6.21 30.42
N LEU A 200 2.12 -7.24 29.92
CA LEU A 200 1.15 -7.99 30.72
C LEU A 200 1.79 -8.72 31.91
N ARG A 201 3.01 -9.24 31.75
CA ARG A 201 3.77 -9.81 32.89
C ARG A 201 4.08 -8.75 33.93
N ASN A 202 4.50 -7.55 33.52
CA ASN A 202 4.76 -6.43 34.42
C ASN A 202 3.49 -5.99 35.16
N ILE A 203 2.37 -5.84 34.45
CA ILE A 203 1.06 -5.50 35.03
C ILE A 203 0.65 -6.53 36.08
N LYS A 204 0.75 -7.84 35.79
CA LYS A 204 0.41 -8.90 36.76
C LYS A 204 1.28 -8.84 38.01
N GLN A 205 2.58 -8.55 37.87
CA GLN A 205 3.48 -8.34 39.01
C GLN A 205 3.06 -7.12 39.82
N ASN A 206 2.78 -5.99 39.16
CA ASN A 206 2.38 -4.76 39.83
C ASN A 206 1.06 -4.94 40.59
N LEU A 207 0.07 -5.60 39.99
CA LEU A 207 -1.19 -5.93 40.67
C LEU A 207 -0.97 -6.86 41.85
N PHE A 208 -0.11 -7.88 41.72
CA PHE A 208 0.23 -8.76 42.85
C PHE A 208 0.77 -7.95 44.03
N TRP A 209 1.73 -7.06 43.79
CA TRP A 209 2.31 -6.22 44.85
C TRP A 209 1.32 -5.17 45.38
N ALA A 210 0.48 -4.59 44.53
CA ALA A 210 -0.55 -3.65 44.92
C ALA A 210 -1.62 -4.30 45.83
N PHE A 211 -1.93 -5.59 45.63
CA PHE A 211 -2.94 -6.28 46.43
C PHE A 211 -2.37 -6.98 47.65
N ILE A 212 -1.15 -7.52 47.61
CA ILE A 212 -0.65 -8.41 48.69
C ILE A 212 -0.60 -7.73 50.06
N TYR A 213 -0.14 -6.48 50.14
CA TYR A 213 -0.08 -5.78 51.42
C TYR A 213 -1.47 -5.38 51.92
N ASN A 214 -2.44 -5.13 51.03
CA ASN A 214 -3.84 -4.87 51.40
C ASN A 214 -4.52 -6.14 51.91
N ILE A 215 -4.28 -7.28 51.24
CA ILE A 215 -4.76 -8.60 51.66
C ILE A 215 -4.25 -8.93 53.08
N ILE A 216 -3.00 -8.55 53.42
CA ILE A 216 -2.44 -8.74 54.76
C ILE A 216 -2.93 -7.66 55.74
N GLY A 217 -3.00 -6.41 55.28
CA GLY A 217 -3.32 -5.24 56.11
C GLY A 217 -4.75 -5.21 56.60
N ILE A 218 -5.73 -5.61 55.78
CA ILE A 218 -7.15 -5.58 56.14
C ILE A 218 -7.47 -6.52 57.31
N PRO A 219 -7.08 -7.82 57.30
CA PRO A 219 -7.26 -8.71 58.46
C PRO A 219 -6.54 -8.23 59.72
N LEU A 220 -5.34 -7.66 59.58
CA LEU A 220 -4.57 -7.11 60.70
C LEU A 220 -5.24 -5.87 61.30
N ALA A 221 -5.81 -5.00 60.47
CA ALA A 221 -6.60 -3.85 60.91
C ALA A 221 -7.94 -4.26 61.55
N ALA A 222 -8.60 -5.28 60.99
CA ALA A 222 -9.83 -5.87 61.54
C ALA A 222 -9.62 -6.59 62.89
N GLY A 223 -8.36 -6.81 63.30
CA GLY A 223 -8.01 -7.32 64.62
C GLY A 223 -7.95 -8.84 64.72
N VAL A 224 -7.74 -9.55 63.60
CA VAL A 224 -7.57 -11.03 63.61
C VAL A 224 -6.45 -11.48 64.56
N LEU A 225 -5.37 -10.70 64.67
CA LEU A 225 -4.23 -10.99 65.55
C LEU A 225 -4.35 -10.37 66.96
N TYR A 226 -5.44 -9.65 67.23
CA TYR A 226 -5.64 -8.97 68.51
C TYR A 226 -5.85 -9.92 69.71
N PRO A 227 -6.61 -11.03 69.61
CA PRO A 227 -6.83 -11.93 70.74
C PRO A 227 -5.55 -12.62 71.25
N ALA A 228 -4.65 -12.97 70.33
CA ALA A 228 -3.41 -13.69 70.67
C ALA A 228 -2.23 -12.75 70.97
N PHE A 229 -2.10 -11.64 70.23
CA PHE A 229 -0.90 -10.78 70.30
C PHE A 229 -1.19 -9.33 70.65
N ARG A 230 -2.46 -8.93 70.84
CA ARG A 230 -2.91 -7.53 71.04
C ARG A 230 -2.39 -6.55 69.97
N LEU A 231 -2.07 -7.06 68.78
CA LEU A 231 -1.61 -6.27 67.64
C LEU A 231 -2.82 -5.75 66.83
N ARG A 232 -2.79 -4.46 66.50
CA ARG A 232 -3.65 -3.84 65.47
C ARG A 232 -2.78 -3.02 64.53
N LEU A 233 -3.18 -2.91 63.27
CA LEU A 233 -2.47 -2.10 62.29
C LEU A 233 -2.55 -0.61 62.68
N ASN A 234 -1.41 0.03 62.95
CA ASN A 234 -1.34 1.48 63.13
C ASN A 234 -1.46 2.15 61.74
N PRO A 235 -2.32 3.17 61.57
CA PRO A 235 -2.46 3.91 60.31
C PRO A 235 -1.13 4.42 59.72
N MET A 236 -0.13 4.73 60.55
CA MET A 236 1.19 5.17 60.10
C MET A 236 1.93 4.09 59.30
N PHE A 237 1.86 2.81 59.73
CA PHE A 237 2.45 1.69 58.97
C PHE A 237 1.67 1.39 57.70
N ALA A 238 0.34 1.57 57.71
CA ALA A 238 -0.47 1.45 56.51
C ALA A 238 -0.07 2.51 55.45
N ALA A 239 0.12 3.76 55.89
CA ALA A 239 0.60 4.84 55.02
C ALA A 239 2.01 4.56 54.48
N ALA A 240 2.93 4.07 55.32
CA ALA A 240 4.26 3.68 54.87
C ALA A 240 4.22 2.54 53.82
N ALA A 241 3.43 1.49 54.08
CA ALA A 241 3.27 0.36 53.16
C ALA A 241 2.70 0.80 51.80
N MET A 242 1.72 1.72 51.80
CA MET A 242 1.15 2.31 50.59
C MET A 242 2.23 3.05 49.78
N SER A 243 3.03 3.88 50.44
CA SER A 243 4.13 4.60 49.79
C SER A 243 5.20 3.66 49.21
N PHE A 244 5.60 2.63 49.96
CA PHE A 244 6.57 1.64 49.48
C PHE A 244 6.04 0.80 48.31
N SER A 245 4.76 0.43 48.32
CA SER A 245 4.15 -0.30 47.21
C SER A 245 4.17 0.53 45.92
N SER A 246 3.88 1.82 46.00
CA SER A 246 3.94 2.71 44.83
C SER A 246 5.36 2.81 44.27
N LEU A 247 6.37 2.97 45.13
CA LEU A 247 7.78 2.98 44.72
C LEU A 247 8.18 1.66 44.05
N PHE A 248 7.74 0.52 44.60
CA PHE A 248 7.99 -0.79 44.02
C PHE A 248 7.35 -0.93 42.64
N VAL A 249 6.05 -0.59 42.51
CA VAL A 249 5.31 -0.70 41.25
C VAL A 249 5.90 0.19 40.17
N VAL A 250 6.28 1.43 40.51
CA VAL A 250 6.94 2.35 39.57
C VAL A 250 8.33 1.81 39.19
N GLY A 251 9.11 1.36 40.17
CA GLY A 251 10.44 0.77 39.92
C GLY A 251 10.37 -0.49 39.05
N ASN A 252 9.39 -1.36 39.29
CA ASN A 252 9.19 -2.58 38.50
C ASN A 252 8.71 -2.24 37.08
N SER A 253 7.84 -1.25 36.92
CA SER A 253 7.39 -0.75 35.60
C SER A 253 8.57 -0.25 34.76
N GLN A 254 9.54 0.44 35.37
CA GLN A 254 10.72 0.95 34.66
C GLN A 254 11.60 -0.16 34.05
N ARG A 255 11.50 -1.41 34.51
CA ARG A 255 12.24 -2.53 33.89
C ARG A 255 11.85 -2.75 32.43
N LEU A 256 10.63 -2.34 32.03
CA LEU A 256 10.18 -2.46 30.65
C LEU A 256 10.89 -1.47 29.71
N ARG A 257 11.52 -0.41 30.25
CA ARG A 257 12.31 0.55 29.46
C ARG A 257 13.52 -0.10 28.79
N ASN A 258 14.08 -1.13 29.40
CA ASN A 258 15.23 -1.88 28.89
C ASN A 258 14.77 -3.19 28.24
N PHE A 259 13.53 -3.25 27.74
CA PHE A 259 13.05 -4.41 27.01
C PHE A 259 13.82 -4.54 25.70
N GLU A 260 14.45 -5.70 25.51
CA GLU A 260 15.07 -6.09 24.26
C GLU A 260 14.25 -7.23 23.63
N PRO A 261 13.83 -7.09 22.37
CA PRO A 261 13.17 -8.16 21.64
C PRO A 261 14.09 -9.37 21.53
N ARG A 262 13.53 -10.59 21.56
CA ARG A 262 14.34 -11.81 21.42
C ARG A 262 14.95 -11.97 20.04
N HIS A 263 14.32 -11.34 19.05
CA HIS A 263 14.79 -11.30 17.68
C HIS A 263 15.06 -9.83 17.35
N GLN A 264 16.32 -9.46 17.15
CA GLN A 264 16.67 -8.11 16.74
C GLN A 264 16.14 -7.87 15.32
N ALA A 265 15.06 -7.11 15.20
CA ALA A 265 14.71 -6.41 13.97
C ALA A 265 15.95 -5.58 13.58
N GLY A 266 16.59 -5.93 12.46
CA GLY A 266 17.83 -5.30 11.98
C GLY A 266 19.12 -6.14 12.02
N SER A 267 19.12 -7.38 12.52
CA SER A 267 20.34 -8.23 12.47
C SER A 267 20.58 -8.92 11.11
N ALA A 268 20.21 -8.26 10.01
CA ALA A 268 20.73 -8.54 8.67
C ALA A 268 21.97 -7.68 8.32
N GLU A 269 22.55 -6.98 9.30
CA GLU A 269 23.74 -6.13 9.10
C GLU A 269 25.05 -6.73 9.66
N ALA A 270 25.08 -8.05 9.88
CA ALA A 270 26.31 -8.76 10.23
C ALA A 270 26.86 -9.53 9.02
N ALA A 271 27.54 -8.78 8.13
CA ALA A 271 28.72 -9.15 7.34
C ALA A 271 28.68 -8.72 5.86
N LEU A 272 28.80 -7.42 5.58
CA LEU A 272 29.52 -6.92 4.40
C LEU A 272 30.34 -5.67 4.80
N PRO A 273 31.63 -5.60 4.45
CA PRO A 273 32.42 -4.40 4.68
C PRO A 273 32.22 -3.40 3.55
N GLY A 274 31.80 -2.18 3.90
CA GLY A 274 32.04 -0.97 3.11
C GLY A 274 30.82 -0.19 2.62
N GLU A 275 30.68 1.03 3.17
CA GLU A 275 30.00 2.23 2.62
C GLU A 275 28.47 2.16 2.40
N ALA A 276 27.66 3.20 2.51
CA ALA A 276 27.59 4.44 3.28
C ALA A 276 26.14 4.96 3.05
N ALA A 277 25.55 5.61 4.06
CA ALA A 277 24.46 6.60 3.98
C ALA A 277 23.25 6.37 3.03
N GLY A 278 22.09 6.18 3.68
CA GLY A 278 20.70 6.41 3.23
C GLY A 278 20.42 6.82 1.79
N GLU A 279 19.72 5.92 1.08
CA GLU A 279 18.92 6.22 -0.11
C GLU A 279 17.58 5.45 -0.01
N ALA A 280 16.53 6.03 -0.59
CA ALA A 280 15.17 5.49 -0.60
C ALA A 280 15.14 4.05 -1.13
N GLU A 281 14.36 3.17 -0.49
CA GLU A 281 14.17 1.78 -0.93
C GLU A 281 13.63 1.76 -2.37
N GLU A 282 14.55 1.55 -3.32
CA GLU A 282 14.29 1.37 -4.73
C GLU A 282 13.57 0.02 -4.92
N LEU A 283 12.46 0.02 -5.66
CA LEU A 283 11.76 -1.18 -6.08
C LEU A 283 12.76 -2.09 -6.83
N VAL A 284 13.30 -3.11 -6.17
CA VAL A 284 14.28 -4.03 -6.76
C VAL A 284 13.58 -4.98 -7.73
N VAL A 285 13.30 -4.49 -8.94
CA VAL A 285 12.81 -5.33 -10.03
C VAL A 285 13.98 -6.15 -10.57
N ARG A 286 14.00 -7.46 -10.29
CA ARG A 286 14.91 -8.39 -10.97
C ARG A 286 14.44 -8.59 -12.41
N VAL A 287 14.89 -7.71 -13.29
CA VAL A 287 14.68 -7.87 -14.74
C VAL A 287 15.61 -8.97 -15.25
N GLN A 288 15.04 -10.12 -15.60
CA GLN A 288 15.71 -11.04 -16.52
C GLN A 288 15.33 -10.66 -17.94
N THR A 289 16.32 -10.22 -18.72
CA THR A 289 16.17 -9.87 -20.13
C THR A 289 16.55 -11.04 -21.01
N LEU A 290 15.64 -11.44 -21.89
CA LEU A 290 15.99 -12.23 -23.07
C LEU A 290 16.06 -11.29 -24.28
N THR A 291 17.25 -11.07 -24.81
CA THR A 291 17.45 -10.27 -26.03
C THR A 291 17.40 -11.21 -27.24
N LEU A 292 16.44 -10.99 -28.13
CA LEU A 292 16.39 -11.71 -29.41
C LEU A 292 17.41 -11.07 -30.36
N ALA A 293 18.39 -11.85 -30.82
CA ALA A 293 19.39 -11.37 -31.77
C ALA A 293 18.74 -11.12 -33.14
N ALA A 294 18.88 -9.90 -33.67
CA ALA A 294 18.47 -9.56 -35.03
C ALA A 294 19.22 -10.46 -36.04
N GLY A 295 18.48 -11.31 -36.73
CA GLY A 295 19.01 -12.22 -37.75
C GLY A 295 19.63 -11.45 -38.91
N SER A 296 20.96 -11.53 -39.01
CA SER A 296 21.75 -11.18 -40.20
C SER A 296 21.42 -12.13 -41.36
N GLY A 297 21.00 -11.58 -42.51
CA GLY A 297 20.78 -12.37 -43.72
C GLY A 297 20.25 -11.58 -44.92
N ARG A 298 21.03 -10.65 -45.47
CA ARG A 298 20.80 -10.08 -46.81
C ARG A 298 20.80 -11.20 -47.86
N LYS A 299 19.81 -11.20 -48.76
CA LYS A 299 20.05 -11.44 -50.19
C LYS A 299 19.21 -10.50 -51.06
N THR A 300 19.95 -9.80 -51.90
CA THR A 300 19.59 -8.92 -53.00
C THR A 300 18.85 -9.66 -54.12
N ALA A 301 17.86 -8.99 -54.73
CA ALA A 301 17.59 -9.12 -56.16
C ALA A 301 16.94 -7.82 -56.67
N ALA A 302 17.65 -7.15 -57.57
CA ALA A 302 17.16 -6.04 -58.38
C ALA A 302 16.68 -6.56 -59.75
N ALA A 303 15.58 -6.01 -60.25
CA ALA A 303 15.13 -5.89 -61.66
C ALA A 303 13.62 -5.62 -61.63
N ALA A 304 12.95 -4.89 -62.52
CA ALA A 304 13.25 -3.90 -63.55
C ALA A 304 11.86 -3.47 -64.09
N ALA A 305 11.79 -2.28 -64.72
CA ALA A 305 10.66 -1.74 -65.49
C ALA A 305 9.43 -1.32 -64.66
N GLY A 306 8.81 -0.15 -64.86
CA GLY A 306 8.78 0.77 -65.99
C GLY A 306 7.31 1.05 -66.33
N GLY A 307 6.87 2.31 -66.33
CA GLY A 307 5.52 2.68 -66.78
C GLY A 307 5.00 3.99 -66.19
N GLN A 308 5.13 5.07 -66.96
CA GLN A 308 4.39 6.33 -66.82
C GLN A 308 2.96 6.19 -67.39
N ALA A 309 2.03 6.98 -66.85
CA ALA A 309 0.89 7.66 -67.48
C ALA A 309 -0.08 8.04 -66.35
N ASP A 310 -0.83 9.14 -66.34
CA ASP A 310 -0.79 10.44 -67.00
C ASP A 310 -1.86 11.27 -66.24
N GLU A 311 -1.74 12.60 -66.31
CA GLU A 311 -2.64 13.58 -65.71
C GLU A 311 -4.11 13.45 -66.20
N HIS A 312 -5.06 13.69 -65.29
CA HIS A 312 -6.30 14.40 -65.60
C HIS A 312 -6.75 15.31 -64.45
N THR A 313 -6.69 16.60 -64.71
CA THR A 313 -7.31 17.70 -63.98
C THR A 313 -8.79 17.82 -64.37
N MET A 314 -9.68 18.14 -63.42
CA MET A 314 -10.57 19.32 -63.44
C MET A 314 -11.68 19.22 -62.39
N ALA A 315 -12.04 20.41 -61.91
CA ALA A 315 -12.89 20.73 -60.78
C ALA A 315 -14.39 20.40 -60.95
N GLY A 316 -15.08 20.26 -59.82
CA GLY A 316 -16.54 20.26 -59.71
C GLY A 316 -16.96 20.22 -58.25
N SER A 317 -17.46 21.35 -57.78
CA SER A 317 -18.00 21.66 -56.45
C SER A 317 -19.10 20.71 -55.99
N ASP A 318 -19.08 20.33 -54.71
CA ASP A 318 -20.26 20.28 -53.83
C ASP A 318 -19.81 20.17 -52.36
N GLN A 319 -20.12 21.19 -51.56
CA GLN A 319 -20.30 21.10 -50.11
C GLN A 319 -21.71 20.50 -49.87
N PRO A 320 -22.00 19.77 -48.77
CA PRO A 320 -21.76 20.28 -47.41
C PRO A 320 -21.41 19.26 -46.30
N GLU A 321 -21.05 19.86 -45.16
CA GLU A 321 -21.25 19.39 -43.76
C GLU A 321 -20.23 18.46 -43.07
N ASP A 322 -19.20 19.14 -42.57
CA ASP A 322 -18.60 19.10 -41.22
C ASP A 322 -19.33 18.30 -40.12
N LYS A 323 -18.57 17.42 -39.44
CA LYS A 323 -18.81 17.03 -38.03
C LYS A 323 -17.49 17.12 -37.28
N GLY A 324 -17.31 18.31 -36.71
CA GLY A 324 -16.18 18.71 -35.90
C GLY A 324 -16.00 17.94 -34.60
N GLU A 325 -14.73 17.90 -34.25
CA GLU A 325 -14.06 17.76 -32.97
C GLU A 325 -14.84 18.36 -31.77
N ASN A 326 -14.97 17.59 -30.67
CA ASN A 326 -15.24 18.15 -29.35
C ASN A 326 -13.92 18.25 -28.58
N SER A 327 -13.27 19.40 -28.69
CA SER A 327 -12.38 19.94 -27.66
C SER A 327 -13.27 20.48 -26.54
N MET A 328 -13.25 19.90 -25.34
CA MET A 328 -13.94 20.50 -24.19
C MET A 328 -13.04 21.58 -23.59
N ASP A 329 -13.50 22.82 -23.61
CA ASP A 329 -12.81 23.95 -23.00
C ASP A 329 -13.03 23.94 -21.47
N THR A 330 -11.95 23.76 -20.71
CA THR A 330 -11.96 23.81 -19.24
C THR A 330 -11.60 25.20 -18.75
N LYS A 331 -12.35 25.74 -17.78
CA LYS A 331 -12.02 26.98 -17.06
C LYS A 331 -11.44 26.69 -15.67
N LYS A 332 -10.51 27.54 -15.23
CA LYS A 332 -9.95 27.53 -13.87
C LYS A 332 -10.63 28.62 -13.06
N LEU A 333 -11.28 28.24 -11.96
CA LEU A 333 -11.97 29.14 -11.03
C LEU A 333 -11.26 29.10 -9.67
N ILE A 334 -11.12 30.26 -9.02
CA ILE A 334 -10.51 30.37 -7.70
C ILE A 334 -11.57 30.88 -6.71
N MET A 335 -11.96 30.05 -5.77
CA MET A 335 -12.98 30.34 -4.77
C MET A 335 -12.34 30.70 -3.42
N LYS A 336 -12.77 31.79 -2.79
CA LYS A 336 -12.38 32.17 -1.43
C LYS A 336 -13.38 31.60 -0.42
N ILE A 337 -12.88 30.82 0.54
CA ILE A 337 -13.71 30.07 1.49
C ILE A 337 -13.22 30.31 2.93
N GLU A 338 -14.10 30.73 3.82
CA GLU A 338 -13.83 30.86 5.26
C GLU A 338 -14.45 29.71 6.08
N GLY A 339 -13.88 29.47 7.26
CA GLY A 339 -14.31 28.41 8.19
C GLY A 339 -13.45 27.13 8.15
N MET A 340 -12.53 26.99 7.19
CA MET A 340 -11.57 25.88 7.17
C MET A 340 -10.42 26.14 8.16
N SER A 341 -10.25 25.24 9.13
CA SER A 341 -9.23 25.39 10.19
C SER A 341 -8.24 24.21 10.27
N CYS A 342 -8.45 23.15 9.50
CA CYS A 342 -7.59 21.97 9.49
C CYS A 342 -7.69 21.18 8.18
N ASN A 343 -6.80 20.19 8.01
CA ASN A 343 -6.81 19.28 6.86
C ASN A 343 -8.12 18.49 6.70
N HIS A 344 -8.87 18.27 7.77
CA HIS A 344 -10.19 17.64 7.67
C HIS A 344 -11.20 18.56 6.94
N CYS A 345 -11.17 19.87 7.21
CA CYS A 345 -12.02 20.84 6.52
C CYS A 345 -11.65 20.97 5.04
N LYS A 346 -10.34 21.00 4.74
CA LYS A 346 -9.80 20.96 3.38
C LYS A 346 -10.39 19.79 2.58
N ASN A 347 -10.27 18.60 3.14
CA ASN A 347 -10.68 17.37 2.46
C ASN A 347 -12.20 17.28 2.29
N ALA A 348 -12.98 17.84 3.22
CA ALA A 348 -14.43 17.92 3.08
C ALA A 348 -14.84 18.80 1.90
N VAL A 349 -14.20 19.97 1.75
CA VAL A 349 -14.46 20.91 0.65
C VAL A 349 -13.99 20.33 -0.70
N GLU A 350 -12.79 19.72 -0.76
CA GLU A 350 -12.30 19.06 -1.99
C GLU A 350 -13.23 17.94 -2.45
N LYS A 351 -13.69 17.08 -1.52
CA LYS A 351 -14.60 15.98 -1.86
C LYS A 351 -15.98 16.48 -2.28
N GLY A 352 -16.52 17.48 -1.58
CA GLY A 352 -17.83 18.02 -1.89
C GLY A 352 -17.89 18.70 -3.26
N LEU A 353 -16.86 19.48 -3.61
CA LEU A 353 -16.79 20.15 -4.91
C LEU A 353 -16.51 19.16 -6.07
N LYS A 354 -15.76 18.07 -5.85
CA LYS A 354 -15.53 17.02 -6.85
C LYS A 354 -16.77 16.19 -7.19
N LEU A 355 -17.82 16.23 -6.37
CA LEU A 355 -19.07 15.50 -6.61
C LEU A 355 -20.01 16.23 -7.58
N LEU A 356 -19.73 17.49 -7.92
CA LEU A 356 -20.54 18.27 -8.85
C LEU A 356 -20.26 17.88 -10.30
N GLU A 357 -21.33 17.72 -11.09
CA GLU A 357 -21.23 17.41 -12.51
C GLU A 357 -20.49 18.55 -13.26
N GLY A 358 -19.45 18.20 -14.02
CA GLY A 358 -18.62 19.14 -14.77
C GLY A 358 -17.37 19.65 -14.03
N VAL A 359 -17.10 19.18 -12.80
CA VAL A 359 -15.84 19.46 -12.09
C VAL A 359 -14.82 18.34 -12.33
N GLU A 360 -13.66 18.70 -12.90
CA GLU A 360 -12.60 17.75 -13.24
C GLU A 360 -11.58 17.59 -12.09
N ASP A 361 -11.18 18.71 -11.46
CA ASP A 361 -10.29 18.67 -10.30
C ASP A 361 -10.51 19.85 -9.34
N VAL A 362 -10.15 19.63 -8.08
CA VAL A 362 -10.27 20.62 -7.00
C VAL A 362 -9.06 20.49 -6.09
N VAL A 363 -8.37 21.61 -5.88
CA VAL A 363 -7.23 21.71 -4.95
C VAL A 363 -7.50 22.84 -3.97
N VAL A 364 -7.49 22.54 -2.68
CA VAL A 364 -7.71 23.51 -1.61
C VAL A 364 -6.39 23.85 -0.90
N ASP A 365 -6.12 25.14 -0.79
CA ASP A 365 -5.01 25.71 -0.04
C ASP A 365 -5.53 26.32 1.27
N LEU A 366 -5.14 25.72 2.40
CA LEU A 366 -5.55 26.13 3.75
C LEU A 366 -4.88 27.42 4.20
N ASP A 367 -3.63 27.66 3.79
CA ASP A 367 -2.87 28.84 4.19
C ASP A 367 -3.40 30.08 3.46
N ALA A 368 -3.76 29.91 2.18
CA ALA A 368 -4.33 30.96 1.36
C ALA A 368 -5.86 31.07 1.47
N LYS A 369 -6.55 30.13 2.14
CA LYS A 369 -8.01 30.05 2.27
C LYS A 369 -8.74 30.05 0.90
N VAL A 370 -8.18 29.36 -0.09
CA VAL A 370 -8.72 29.30 -1.45
C VAL A 370 -8.89 27.87 -1.94
N ALA A 371 -9.95 27.63 -2.72
CA ALA A 371 -10.18 26.42 -3.49
C ALA A 371 -10.01 26.72 -4.98
N THR A 372 -9.09 26.05 -5.64
CA THR A 372 -8.92 26.11 -7.10
C THR A 372 -9.69 24.98 -7.74
N VAL A 373 -10.67 25.30 -8.57
CA VAL A 373 -11.56 24.36 -9.26
C VAL A 373 -11.26 24.40 -10.75
N LEU A 374 -10.97 23.23 -11.33
CA LEU A 374 -10.92 23.00 -12.77
C LEU A 374 -12.26 22.40 -13.17
N ALA A 375 -13.03 23.14 -13.98
CA ALA A 375 -14.38 22.76 -14.37
C ALA A 375 -14.65 23.09 -15.83
N GLU A 376 -15.61 22.40 -16.44
CA GLU A 376 -16.13 22.75 -17.75
C GLU A 376 -16.73 24.17 -17.73
N THR A 377 -16.66 24.89 -18.86
CA THR A 377 -17.25 26.25 -18.98
C THR A 377 -18.75 26.29 -18.71
N SER A 378 -19.43 25.14 -18.80
CA SER A 378 -20.85 24.94 -18.55
C SER A 378 -21.25 24.94 -17.07
N VAL A 379 -20.29 24.85 -16.13
CA VAL A 379 -20.59 24.78 -14.70
C VAL A 379 -21.05 26.13 -14.15
N ASP A 380 -22.21 26.10 -13.49
CA ASP A 380 -22.82 27.26 -12.81
C ASP A 380 -22.04 27.60 -11.53
N GLU A 381 -21.56 28.83 -11.48
CA GLU A 381 -20.80 29.37 -10.34
C GLU A 381 -21.65 29.45 -9.07
N ALA A 382 -22.98 29.60 -9.22
CA ALA A 382 -23.91 29.56 -8.09
C ALA A 382 -24.03 28.16 -7.47
N ALA A 383 -23.88 27.09 -8.27
CA ALA A 383 -23.92 25.72 -7.78
C ALA A 383 -22.65 25.37 -6.97
N LEU A 384 -21.49 25.88 -7.40
CA LEU A 384 -20.24 25.75 -6.65
C LEU A 384 -20.32 26.46 -5.30
N ALA A 385 -20.86 27.68 -5.26
CA ALA A 385 -21.06 28.42 -4.02
C ALA A 385 -22.02 27.70 -3.05
N ALA A 386 -23.17 27.21 -3.56
CA ALA A 386 -24.14 26.48 -2.76
C ALA A 386 -23.57 25.19 -2.15
N ALA A 387 -22.72 24.46 -2.88
CA ALA A 387 -22.08 23.25 -2.37
C ALA A 387 -21.12 23.53 -1.20
N VAL A 388 -20.44 24.68 -1.21
CA VAL A 388 -19.57 25.08 -0.09
C VAL A 388 -20.40 25.45 1.15
N GLU A 389 -21.52 26.14 0.95
CA GLU A 389 -22.44 26.53 2.04
C GLU A 389 -23.17 25.31 2.64
N GLU A 390 -23.58 24.33 1.83
CA GLU A 390 -24.17 23.07 2.30
C GLU A 390 -23.22 22.24 3.17
N LEU A 391 -21.91 22.35 2.92
CA LEU A 391 -20.87 21.72 3.74
C LEU A 391 -20.58 22.48 5.05
N GLY A 392 -21.23 23.63 5.26
CA GLY A 392 -21.11 24.45 6.46
C GLY A 392 -19.95 25.44 6.44
N TYR A 393 -19.43 25.80 5.27
CA TYR A 393 -18.37 26.79 5.09
C TYR A 393 -18.90 28.08 4.45
N GLU A 394 -18.26 29.22 4.74
CA GLU A 394 -18.71 30.53 4.23
C GLU A 394 -18.00 30.85 2.92
N PHE A 395 -18.77 31.05 1.84
CA PHE A 395 -18.25 31.43 0.53
C PHE A 395 -18.15 32.97 0.42
N ILE A 396 -16.95 33.49 0.15
CA ILE A 396 -16.68 34.94 0.13
C ILE A 396 -16.67 35.51 -1.28
N GLY A 397 -16.31 34.72 -2.28
CA GLY A 397 -16.25 35.16 -3.68
C GLY A 397 -15.46 34.23 -4.59
N MET A 398 -15.54 34.48 -5.89
CA MET A 398 -14.88 33.70 -6.94
C MET A 398 -14.11 34.62 -7.89
N GLU A 399 -12.92 34.20 -8.31
CA GLU A 399 -12.02 34.87 -9.26
C GLU A 399 -11.67 33.97 -10.46
#